data_AF-A0A3N7C365-F1
#
_entry.id   AF-A0A3N7C365-F1
#
_cell.length_a   1.000
_cell.length_b   1.000
_cell.length_c   1.000
_cell.angle_alpha   90.00
_cell.angle_beta   90.00
_cell.angle_gamma   90.00
#
_symmetry.space_group_name_H-M   'P 1'
#
loop_
_entity.id
_entity.type
_entity.pdbx_description
1 polymer ?
#
loop_
_entity_poly.entity_id
_entity_poly.type
_entity_poly.pdbx_seq_one_letter_code
_entity_poly.pdbx_strand_id
1 'polypeptide(L)'
;MHTAFERTVLAGLLALLTLGSTAAAAKSCKEEIEETRQTIQDHKDDYTLGARNKALAHLVQAEAKLVDLNPLPDMDCYAMVRKAKADLRQGKKKNAKKDKKD
;
A
#
# COMPACT_ATOMS: atom_id res chain seq x y z
N MET A 1 52.31 -17.16 32.12
CA MET A 1 51.85 -16.55 30.85
C MET A 1 50.33 -16.41 30.93
N HIS A 2 49.81 -15.19 30.76
CA HIS A 2 48.41 -14.69 30.74
C HIS A 2 47.58 -14.97 32.02
N THR A 3 47.31 -14.08 32.98
CA THR A 3 46.81 -12.68 33.06
C THR A 3 45.45 -12.38 32.43
N ALA A 4 44.59 -11.81 33.29
CA ALA A 4 43.50 -10.86 33.03
C ALA A 4 42.16 -11.45 32.55
N PHE A 5 40.99 -10.90 32.90
CA PHE A 5 40.57 -9.85 33.83
C PHE A 5 39.05 -9.77 33.65
N GLU A 6 38.35 -9.46 34.72
CA GLU A 6 36.91 -9.22 34.76
C GLU A 6 36.43 -8.32 33.61
N ARG A 7 35.35 -8.74 32.93
CA ARG A 7 34.45 -7.82 32.22
C ARG A 7 33.01 -8.27 32.40
N THR A 8 32.56 -8.12 33.64
CA THR A 8 31.19 -7.72 33.96
C THR A 8 30.87 -6.41 33.20
N VAL A 9 29.59 -6.21 32.88
CA VAL A 9 28.98 -4.93 32.44
C VAL A 9 29.18 -4.55 30.97
N LEU A 10 28.34 -5.09 30.08
CA LEU A 10 27.81 -4.39 28.88
C LEU A 10 26.73 -5.18 28.13
N ALA A 11 25.98 -6.04 28.84
CA ALA A 11 24.76 -6.67 28.31
C ALA A 11 23.48 -6.02 28.90
N GLY A 12 23.61 -4.80 29.40
CA GLY A 12 22.50 -3.94 29.77
C GLY A 12 22.42 -2.76 28.81
N LEU A 13 21.20 -2.37 28.42
CA LEU A 13 20.83 -1.11 27.75
C LEU A 13 20.84 -1.01 26.22
N LEU A 14 20.54 -2.07 25.46
CA LEU A 14 20.11 -1.86 24.06
C LEU A 14 19.02 -2.82 23.55
N ALA A 15 18.12 -3.25 24.45
CA ALA A 15 16.87 -3.92 24.08
C ALA A 15 15.65 -2.99 24.23
N LEU A 16 15.85 -1.68 24.01
CA LEU A 16 14.86 -0.60 24.23
C LEU A 16 14.57 0.22 22.96
N LEU A 17 14.84 -0.34 21.78
CA LEU A 17 14.53 0.26 20.48
C LEU A 17 14.18 -0.90 19.54
N THR A 18 12.96 -1.42 19.50
CA THR A 18 11.92 -0.87 18.62
C THR A 18 10.82 -1.93 18.52
N LEU A 19 10.08 -2.19 19.60
CA LEU A 19 8.69 -2.61 19.40
C LEU A 19 7.96 -1.37 18.87
N GLY A 20 8.20 -1.09 17.59
CA GLY A 20 7.48 -0.13 16.81
C GLY A 20 6.03 -0.49 17.00
N SER A 21 5.36 0.35 17.78
CA SER A 21 3.92 0.47 17.79
C SER A 21 3.55 0.82 16.35
N THR A 22 3.46 -0.18 15.49
CA THR A 22 2.79 -0.10 14.20
C THR A 22 1.31 -0.13 14.51
N ALA A 23 0.85 0.90 15.25
CA ALA A 23 -0.36 1.56 14.83
C ALA A 23 -0.04 1.98 13.40
N ALA A 24 -0.39 1.13 12.43
CA ALA A 24 -0.38 1.50 11.04
C ALA A 24 -1.22 2.77 11.00
N ALA A 25 -0.55 3.93 10.90
CA ALA A 25 -1.23 5.19 10.77
C ALA A 25 -2.20 4.98 9.62
N ALA A 26 -3.50 5.12 9.89
CA ALA A 26 -4.52 4.90 8.88
C ALA A 26 -4.22 5.87 7.75
N LYS A 27 -3.67 5.37 6.63
CA LYS A 27 -3.32 6.18 5.47
C LYS A 27 -4.54 6.96 5.04
N SER A 28 -4.39 8.24 4.75
CA SER A 28 -5.48 9.04 4.23
C SER A 28 -5.98 8.45 2.90
N CYS A 29 -7.26 8.63 2.59
CA CYS A 29 -7.78 8.11 1.31
C CYS A 29 -7.07 8.75 0.11
N LYS A 30 -6.61 10.01 0.26
CA LYS A 30 -5.79 10.71 -0.72
C LYS A 30 -4.48 9.98 -1.00
N GLU A 31 -3.75 9.56 0.03
CA GLU A 31 -2.53 8.76 -0.15
C GLU A 31 -2.81 7.42 -0.86
N GLU A 32 -3.91 6.77 -0.51
CA GLU A 32 -4.33 5.50 -1.13
C GLU A 32 -4.70 5.67 -2.62
N ILE A 33 -5.28 6.81 -3.01
CA ILE A 33 -5.50 7.17 -4.41
C ILE A 33 -4.17 7.29 -5.15
N GLU A 34 -3.24 8.10 -4.63
CA GLU A 34 -1.95 8.36 -5.26
C GLU A 34 -1.11 7.08 -5.39
N GLU A 35 -1.05 6.27 -4.33
CA GLU A 35 -0.36 4.96 -4.36
C GLU A 35 -0.95 4.04 -5.43
N THR A 36 -2.28 4.02 -5.57
CA THR A 36 -2.94 3.21 -6.58
C THR A 36 -2.67 3.74 -7.99
N ARG A 37 -2.62 5.07 -8.19
CA ARG A 37 -2.21 5.68 -9.47
C ARG A 37 -0.78 5.29 -9.83
N GLN A 38 0.15 5.40 -8.88
CA GLN A 38 1.55 5.03 -9.07
C GLN A 38 1.69 3.55 -9.41
N THR A 39 0.98 2.67 -8.70
CA THR A 39 0.96 1.23 -8.98
C THR A 39 0.51 0.92 -10.42
N ILE A 40 -0.46 1.66 -10.95
CA ILE A 40 -0.91 1.51 -12.35
C ILE A 40 0.17 1.94 -13.34
N GLN A 41 0.94 2.99 -13.03
CA GLN A 41 2.03 3.46 -13.88
C GLN A 41 3.21 2.50 -13.87
N ASP A 42 3.68 2.11 -12.68
CA ASP A 42 4.87 1.27 -12.49
C ASP A 42 4.67 -0.15 -13.03
N HIS A 43 3.43 -0.67 -12.94
CA HIS A 43 3.08 -2.02 -13.36
C HIS A 43 2.06 -2.01 -14.49
N LYS A 44 2.16 -1.03 -15.39
CA LYS A 44 1.21 -0.86 -16.50
C LYS A 44 0.99 -2.16 -17.27
N ASP A 45 2.05 -2.90 -17.59
CA ASP A 45 1.99 -4.08 -18.43
C ASP A 45 1.51 -5.35 -17.71
N ASP A 46 1.42 -5.32 -16.37
CA ASP A 46 0.82 -6.41 -15.58
C ASP A 46 -0.71 -6.45 -15.74
N TYR A 47 -1.33 -5.35 -16.18
CA TYR A 47 -2.77 -5.18 -16.22
C TYR A 47 -3.28 -4.99 -17.64
N THR A 48 -4.46 -5.54 -17.93
CA THR A 48 -5.14 -5.25 -19.18
C THR A 48 -5.53 -3.77 -19.28
N LEU A 49 -5.52 -3.20 -20.48
CA LEU A 49 -5.91 -1.80 -20.71
C LEU A 49 -7.30 -1.47 -20.12
N GLY A 50 -8.27 -2.37 -20.30
CA GLY A 50 -9.62 -2.19 -19.76
C GLY A 50 -9.67 -2.15 -18.24
N ALA A 51 -8.84 -2.95 -17.55
CA ALA A 51 -8.77 -2.93 -16.09
C ALA A 51 -8.14 -1.62 -15.57
N ARG A 52 -7.09 -1.13 -16.23
CA ARG A 52 -6.49 0.18 -15.89
C ARG A 52 -7.50 1.32 -16.05
N ASN A 53 -8.26 1.35 -17.15
CA ASN A 53 -9.24 2.39 -17.39
C ASN A 53 -10.37 2.40 -16.34
N LYS A 54 -10.89 1.22 -15.96
CA LYS A 54 -11.90 1.12 -14.90
C LYS A 54 -11.35 1.54 -13.53
N ALA A 55 -10.13 1.11 -13.20
CA ALA A 55 -9.47 1.50 -11.97
C ALA A 55 -9.28 3.02 -11.90
N LEU A 56 -8.79 3.66 -12.97
CA LEU A 56 -8.65 5.11 -13.05
C LEU A 56 -9.99 5.84 -12.90
N ALA A 57 -11.07 5.33 -13.50
CA ALA A 57 -12.41 5.91 -13.34
C ALA A 57 -12.89 5.86 -11.88
N HIS A 58 -12.63 4.76 -11.17
CA HIS A 58 -12.90 4.66 -9.73
C HIS A 58 -12.04 5.61 -8.90
N LEU A 59 -10.76 5.80 -9.23
CA LEU A 59 -9.89 6.75 -8.53
C LEU A 59 -10.36 8.20 -8.71
N VAL A 60 -10.82 8.59 -9.90
CA VAL A 60 -11.45 9.91 -10.13
C VAL A 60 -12.70 10.09 -9.27
N GLN A 61 -13.53 9.04 -9.15
CA GLN A 61 -14.70 9.08 -8.25
C GLN A 61 -14.30 9.17 -6.78
N ALA A 62 -13.19 8.53 -6.38
CA ALA A 62 -12.65 8.62 -5.03
C ALA A 62 -12.16 10.04 -4.72
N GLU A 63 -11.45 10.68 -5.64
CA GLU A 63 -11.00 12.07 -5.52
C GLU A 63 -12.17 13.04 -5.36
N ALA A 64 -13.24 12.85 -6.15
CA ALA A 64 -14.46 13.65 -6.04
C ALA A 64 -15.20 13.47 -4.70
N LYS A 65 -14.86 12.44 -3.92
CA LYS A 65 -15.44 12.16 -2.61
C LYS A 65 -14.64 12.75 -1.46
N LEU A 66 -13.37 13.11 -1.67
CA LEU A 66 -12.51 13.69 -0.64
C LEU A 66 -13.17 14.91 0.01
N VAL A 67 -13.66 14.74 1.23
CA VAL A 67 -14.12 15.85 2.06
C VAL A 67 -12.93 16.32 2.91
N ASP A 68 -12.29 17.42 2.49
CA ASP A 68 -11.09 17.98 3.12
C ASP A 68 -11.30 18.47 4.58
N LEU A 69 -12.54 18.51 5.04
CA LEU A 69 -12.94 19.10 6.34
C LEU A 69 -13.40 18.06 7.38
N ASN A 70 -13.41 16.77 7.07
CA ASN A 70 -13.93 15.76 7.99
C ASN A 70 -12.79 15.00 8.71
N PRO A 71 -12.70 15.04 10.05
CA PRO A 71 -11.72 14.26 10.81
C PRO A 71 -12.01 12.74 10.78
N LEU A 72 -13.15 12.31 10.23
CA LEU A 72 -13.50 10.90 10.07
C LEU A 72 -13.01 10.33 8.72
N PRO A 73 -12.69 9.02 8.66
CA PRO A 73 -12.28 8.38 7.42
C PRO A 73 -13.38 8.46 6.36
N ASP A 74 -12.99 8.86 5.15
CA ASP A 74 -13.89 8.98 4.00
C ASP A 74 -14.23 7.60 3.42
N MET A 75 -15.23 6.96 4.03
CA MET A 75 -15.65 5.60 3.70
C MET A 75 -16.06 5.44 2.24
N ASP A 76 -16.63 6.49 1.62
CA ASP A 76 -16.99 6.51 0.20
C ASP A 76 -15.73 6.51 -0.68
N CYS A 77 -14.76 7.36 -0.35
CA CYS A 77 -13.48 7.38 -1.04
C CYS A 77 -12.77 6.02 -0.95
N TYR A 78 -12.65 5.44 0.25
CA TYR A 78 -12.02 4.12 0.42
C TYR A 78 -12.79 3.00 -0.27
N ALA A 79 -14.12 3.10 -0.38
CA ALA A 79 -14.91 2.14 -1.15
C ALA A 79 -14.56 2.19 -2.66
N MET A 80 -14.37 3.39 -3.21
CA MET A 80 -13.96 3.57 -4.60
C MET A 80 -12.53 3.10 -4.84
N VAL A 81 -11.58 3.40 -3.96
CA VAL A 81 -10.21 2.86 -4.06
C VAL A 81 -10.21 1.32 -4.01
N ARG A 82 -11.02 0.71 -3.13
CA ARG A 82 -11.15 -0.76 -3.07
C ARG A 82 -11.68 -1.35 -4.39
N LYS A 83 -12.64 -0.69 -5.05
CA LYS A 83 -13.11 -1.10 -6.38
C LYS A 83 -12.00 -0.99 -7.43
N ALA A 84 -11.24 0.11 -7.44
CA ALA A 84 -10.10 0.27 -8.35
C ALA A 84 -9.08 -0.87 -8.19
N LYS A 85 -8.67 -1.18 -6.95
CA LYS A 85 -7.76 -2.28 -6.65
C LYS A 85 -8.34 -3.64 -7.06
N ALA A 86 -9.65 -3.86 -6.92
CA ALA A 86 -10.32 -5.09 -7.35
C ALA A 86 -10.27 -5.27 -8.88
N ASP A 87 -10.52 -4.20 -9.65
CA ASP A 87 -10.43 -4.24 -11.11
C ASP A 87 -9.00 -4.55 -11.58
N LEU A 88 -7.97 -3.95 -10.95
CA LEU A 88 -6.57 -4.26 -11.25
C LEU A 88 -6.24 -5.73 -10.98
N ARG A 89 -6.68 -6.29 -9.84
CA ARG A 89 -6.49 -7.71 -9.52
C ARG A 89 -7.15 -8.62 -10.56
N GLN A 90 -8.36 -8.27 -11.03
CA GLN A 90 -9.02 -9.01 -12.10
C GLN A 90 -8.27 -8.88 -13.43
N GLY A 91 -7.82 -7.68 -13.77
CA GLY A 91 -6.99 -7.39 -14.94
C GLY A 91 -5.73 -8.24 -14.97
N LYS A 92 -4.98 -8.27 -13.87
CA LYS A 92 -3.74 -9.06 -13.73
C LYS A 92 -3.97 -10.55 -13.93
N LYS A 93 -5.03 -11.10 -13.33
CA LYS A 93 -5.42 -12.51 -13.53
C LYS A 93 -5.76 -12.82 -14.98
N LYS A 94 -6.39 -11.89 -15.71
CA LYS A 94 -6.73 -12.06 -17.13
C LYS A 94 -5.49 -11.97 -18.02
N ASN A 95 -4.60 -11.02 -17.72
CA ASN A 95 -3.36 -10.84 -18.47
C ASN A 95 -2.45 -12.07 -18.35
N ALA A 96 -2.19 -12.53 -17.12
CA ALA A 96 -1.38 -13.73 -16.86
C ALA A 96 -1.97 -15.03 -17.45
N LYS A 97 -3.27 -15.09 -17.75
CA LYS A 97 -3.90 -16.22 -18.45
C LYS A 97 -3.68 -16.15 -19.96
N LYS A 98 -3.57 -14.95 -20.53
CA LYS A 98 -3.25 -14.75 -21.94
C LYS A 98 -1.84 -15.26 -22.21
N ASP A 99 -0.89 -14.85 -21.39
CA ASP A 99 0.53 -15.19 -21.53
C ASP A 99 0.84 -16.70 -21.39
N LYS A 100 -0.10 -17.50 -20.86
CA LYS A 100 0.03 -18.97 -20.72
C LYS A 100 -0.60 -19.77 -21.87
N LYS A 101 -1.32 -19.10 -22.77
CA LYS A 101 -2.03 -19.73 -23.89
C LYS A 101 -1.28 -19.54 -25.22
N ASP A 102 -0.34 -18.61 -25.25
CA ASP A 102 0.60 -18.36 -26.35
C ASP A 102 1.86 -19.23 -26.16
#